data_AF-A0A1X7GFB5-F1
#
_entry.id   AF-A0A1X7GFB5-F1
#
_cell.length_a   1.000
_cell.length_b   1.000
_cell.length_c   1.000
_cell.angle_alpha   90.00
_cell.angle_beta   90.00
_cell.angle_gamma   90.00
#
_symmetry.space_group_name_H-M   'P 1'
#
loop_
_entity.id
_entity.type
_entity.pdbx_description
1 polymer ?
#
loop_
_entity_poly.entity_id
_entity_poly.type
_entity_poly.pdbx_seq_one_letter_code
_entity_poly.pdbx_strand_id
1 'polypeptide(L)'
;MLNLSKLDFVKIIPCLNNNPLSPTFAYAVAHGVIEGDIFVSSCSTIDMFLLKTRSGLYFADGDLNHSFFCSWFRDYLSQKATEKANRFTFFSPNKISDQKIRNTIGDHWKEMQRCSFDFNPCAYSSGFPSSSSIKEINYNYIKEHKEFNKSYYNEYWGSVHNFLRNGFGYCVVDHDQNILSTCTTIFRGGTFAEIDISTSPQHQGKGLATKVAHVFIKHCLQQQLTPSLGL
;
A
#
# COMPACT_ATOMS: atom_id res chain seq x y z
N MET A 1 6.41 5.04 22.94
CA MET A 1 5.17 5.51 22.27
C MET A 1 3.99 4.69 22.78
N LEU A 2 2.78 5.26 22.75
CA LEU A 2 1.54 4.64 23.21
C LEU A 2 0.83 3.93 22.05
N ASN A 3 0.34 2.70 22.25
CA ASN A 3 -0.49 2.05 21.24
C ASN A 3 -1.89 2.67 21.27
N LEU A 4 -2.31 3.23 20.14
CA LEU A 4 -3.58 3.92 19.98
C LEU A 4 -4.73 2.90 19.90
N SER A 5 -5.86 3.21 20.52
CA SER A 5 -7.06 2.38 20.37
C SER A 5 -7.54 2.40 18.91
N LYS A 6 -8.06 1.27 18.41
CA LYS A 6 -8.63 1.19 17.05
C LYS A 6 -9.75 2.22 16.82
N LEU A 7 -10.51 2.56 17.86
CA LEU A 7 -11.56 3.59 17.79
C LEU A 7 -11.02 4.99 17.52
N ASP A 8 -9.73 5.20 17.83
CA ASP A 8 -9.06 6.49 17.75
C ASP A 8 -8.14 6.60 16.53
N PHE A 9 -8.03 5.56 15.69
CA PHE A 9 -7.14 5.57 14.51
C PHE A 9 -7.41 6.76 13.57
N VAL A 10 -8.65 7.21 13.46
CA VAL A 10 -9.01 8.37 12.64
C VAL A 10 -8.35 9.68 13.10
N LYS A 11 -7.84 9.76 14.35
CA LYS A 11 -7.13 10.94 14.86
C LYS A 11 -5.84 11.25 14.11
N ILE A 12 -5.23 10.27 13.42
CA ILE A 12 -4.02 10.52 12.62
C ILE A 12 -4.32 11.08 11.22
N ILE A 13 -5.58 11.08 10.76
CA ILE A 13 -5.95 11.52 9.40
C ILE A 13 -5.50 12.97 9.11
N PRO A 14 -5.65 13.95 10.02
CA PRO A 14 -5.13 15.29 9.77
C PRO A 14 -3.61 15.32 9.55
N CYS A 15 -2.85 14.50 10.28
CA CYS A 15 -1.40 14.37 10.08
C CYS A 15 -1.09 13.80 8.69
N LEU A 16 -1.82 12.76 8.26
CA LEU A 16 -1.65 12.17 6.93
C LEU A 16 -1.97 13.17 5.81
N ASN A 17 -3.04 13.95 5.95
CA ASN A 17 -3.45 14.96 4.96
C ASN A 17 -2.43 16.10 4.81
N ASN A 18 -1.71 16.42 5.88
CA ASN A 18 -0.68 17.46 5.87
C ASN A 18 0.64 17.00 5.22
N ASN A 19 0.81 15.70 5.00
CA ASN A 19 1.99 15.13 4.36
C ASN A 19 1.63 14.52 2.98
N PRO A 20 2.04 15.16 1.88
CA PRO A 20 1.71 14.67 0.52
C PRO A 20 2.36 13.32 0.19
N LEU A 21 3.34 12.87 0.98
CA LEU A 21 4.02 11.58 0.80
C LEU A 21 3.41 10.46 1.68
N SER A 22 2.30 10.73 2.36
CA SER A 22 1.58 9.72 3.14
C SER A 22 1.13 8.56 2.24
N PRO A 23 1.53 7.31 2.53
CA PRO A 23 1.20 6.17 1.67
C PRO A 23 -0.26 5.73 1.83
N THR A 24 -0.84 5.14 0.79
CA THR A 24 -2.24 4.70 0.77
C THR A 24 -2.58 3.73 1.90
N PHE A 25 -1.64 2.84 2.26
CA PHE A 25 -1.84 1.89 3.36
C PHE A 25 -2.01 2.57 4.73
N ALA A 26 -1.44 3.77 4.93
CA ALA A 26 -1.62 4.51 6.18
C ALA A 26 -3.08 4.95 6.33
N TYR A 27 -3.69 5.46 5.26
CA TYR A 27 -5.12 5.75 5.22
C TYR A 27 -5.98 4.49 5.35
N ALA A 28 -5.55 3.37 4.75
CA ALA A 28 -6.27 2.10 4.82
C ALA A 28 -6.34 1.56 6.27
N VAL A 29 -5.23 1.64 7.01
CA VAL A 29 -5.20 1.30 8.44
C VAL A 29 -6.00 2.32 9.26
N ALA A 30 -5.81 3.62 9.02
CA ALA A 30 -6.49 4.67 9.80
C ALA A 30 -8.02 4.59 9.71
N HIS A 31 -8.57 4.20 8.56
CA HIS A 31 -10.00 3.96 8.36
C HIS A 31 -10.45 2.54 8.71
N GLY A 32 -9.55 1.65 9.13
CA GLY A 32 -9.87 0.26 9.47
C GLY A 32 -10.22 -0.64 8.27
N VAL A 33 -9.85 -0.27 7.05
CA VAL A 33 -10.04 -1.08 5.84
C VAL A 33 -9.15 -2.33 5.89
N ILE A 34 -7.93 -2.17 6.40
CA ILE A 34 -7.00 -3.27 6.66
C ILE A 34 -6.52 -3.22 8.12
N GLU A 35 -6.00 -4.35 8.60
CA GLU A 35 -5.48 -4.42 9.96
C GLU A 35 -4.08 -3.81 10.10
N GLY A 36 -3.89 -3.06 11.19
CA GLY A 36 -2.62 -2.46 11.55
C GLY A 36 -2.64 -1.97 13.00
N ASP A 37 -1.49 -1.44 13.42
CA ASP A 37 -1.31 -0.80 14.73
C ASP A 37 -0.75 0.60 14.53
N ILE A 38 -1.15 1.53 15.39
CA ILE A 38 -0.69 2.92 15.37
C ILE A 38 -0.14 3.25 16.75
N PHE A 39 1.11 3.70 16.78
CA PHE A 39 1.79 4.17 17.98
C PHE A 39 1.92 5.69 17.91
N VAL A 40 1.61 6.40 18.99
CA VAL A 40 1.66 7.88 19.06
C VAL A 40 2.52 8.37 20.21
N SER A 41 3.03 9.61 20.14
CA SER A 41 3.67 10.26 21.29
C SER A 41 2.69 10.53 22.42
N SER A 42 1.52 11.05 22.08
CA SER A 42 0.44 11.40 23.01
C SER A 42 -0.92 11.13 22.39
N CYS A 43 -1.90 10.76 23.22
CA CYS A 43 -3.28 10.55 22.79
C CYS A 43 -4.10 11.85 22.70
N SER A 44 -3.60 12.97 23.25
CA SER A 44 -4.26 14.28 23.22
C SER A 44 -3.82 15.13 22.02
N THR A 45 -2.51 15.19 21.77
CA THR A 45 -1.89 15.91 20.62
C THR A 45 -0.95 14.95 19.90
N ILE A 46 -1.28 14.60 18.66
CA ILE A 46 -0.45 13.66 17.87
C ILE A 46 0.61 14.47 17.13
N ASP A 47 1.75 14.65 17.78
CA ASP A 47 2.91 15.36 17.19
C ASP A 47 3.82 14.41 16.41
N MET A 48 3.74 13.12 16.69
CA MET A 48 4.50 12.07 16.02
C MET A 48 3.81 10.72 16.17
N PHE A 49 3.86 9.92 15.11
CA PHE A 49 3.28 8.58 15.11
C PHE A 49 4.12 7.61 14.29
N LEU A 50 3.95 6.32 14.57
CA LEU A 50 4.40 5.21 13.74
C LEU A 50 3.21 4.28 13.51
N LEU A 51 2.94 3.99 12.25
CA LEU A 51 1.90 3.09 11.80
C LEU A 51 2.55 1.84 11.20
N LYS A 52 1.95 0.68 11.46
CA LYS A 52 2.35 -0.58 10.80
C LYS A 52 1.16 -1.36 10.28
N THR A 53 1.39 -2.08 9.20
CA THR A 53 0.47 -3.09 8.65
C THR A 53 0.86 -4.49 9.14
N ARG A 54 -0.04 -5.47 8.99
CA ARG A 54 0.31 -6.89 9.21
C ARG A 54 1.33 -7.43 8.20
N SER A 55 1.34 -6.89 6.97
CA SER A 55 2.27 -7.31 5.91
C SER A 55 3.70 -6.81 6.11
N GLY A 56 3.95 -6.03 7.17
CA GLY A 56 5.28 -5.56 7.52
C GLY A 56 5.68 -4.25 6.86
N LEU A 57 4.72 -3.47 6.36
CA LEU A 57 4.94 -2.08 5.96
C LEU A 57 4.77 -1.14 7.14
N TYR A 58 5.68 -0.18 7.25
CA TYR A 58 5.75 0.81 8.32
C TYR A 58 5.82 2.22 7.73
N PHE A 59 5.12 3.16 8.35
CA PHE A 59 5.22 4.58 8.02
C PHE A 59 5.24 5.38 9.33
N ALA A 60 6.08 6.42 9.40
CA ALA A 60 6.10 7.30 10.54
C ALA A 60 6.20 8.75 10.08
N ASP A 61 5.64 9.66 10.87
CA ASP A 61 5.69 11.09 10.60
C ASP A 61 5.72 11.90 11.90
N GLY A 62 6.06 13.19 11.80
CA GLY A 62 6.28 14.10 12.92
C GLY A 62 7.75 14.26 13.29
N ASP A 63 8.04 14.57 14.56
CA ASP A 63 9.42 14.75 15.04
C ASP A 63 10.14 13.40 15.28
N LEU A 64 10.53 12.76 14.18
CA LEU A 64 11.29 11.49 14.20
C LEU A 64 12.75 11.66 14.68
N ASN A 65 13.20 12.90 14.91
CA ASN A 65 14.54 13.18 15.45
C ASN A 65 14.55 13.20 16.98
N HIS A 66 13.38 13.27 17.61
CA HIS A 66 13.25 13.32 19.06
C HIS A 66 13.91 12.09 19.71
N SER A 67 14.68 12.31 20.78
CA SER A 67 15.43 11.25 21.47
C SER A 67 14.51 10.13 21.98
N PHE A 68 13.34 10.50 22.48
CA PHE A 68 12.26 9.58 22.86
C PHE A 68 11.86 8.63 21.72
N PHE A 69 11.61 9.14 20.52
CA PHE A 69 11.29 8.30 19.35
C PHE A 69 12.42 7.33 19.08
N CYS A 70 13.64 7.85 18.97
CA CYS A 70 14.81 7.06 18.59
C CYS A 70 15.07 5.93 19.59
N SER A 71 14.93 6.20 20.89
CA SER A 71 15.09 5.17 21.93
C SER A 71 14.00 4.12 21.83
N TRP A 72 12.74 4.55 21.79
CA TRP A 72 11.60 3.62 21.69
C TRP A 72 11.66 2.76 20.43
N PHE A 73 12.04 3.36 19.30
CA PHE A 73 12.13 2.66 18.02
C PHE A 73 13.26 1.62 18.00
N ARG A 74 14.41 1.89 18.64
CA ARG A 74 15.45 0.87 18.83
C ARG A 74 14.94 -0.30 19.65
N ASP A 75 14.30 -0.03 20.78
CA ASP A 75 13.77 -1.08 21.66
C ASP A 75 12.72 -1.93 20.93
N TYR A 76 11.84 -1.28 20.16
CA TYR A 76 10.84 -1.93 19.33
C TYR A 76 11.48 -2.87 18.30
N LEU A 77 12.52 -2.41 17.60
CA LEU A 77 13.23 -3.19 16.60
C LEU A 77 14.01 -4.35 17.21
N SER A 78 14.67 -4.15 18.35
CA SER A 78 15.37 -5.21 19.09
C SER A 78 14.41 -6.31 19.53
N GLN A 79 13.22 -5.95 20.02
CA GLN A 79 12.18 -6.95 20.34
C GLN A 79 11.76 -7.71 19.08
N LYS A 80 11.45 -7.00 17.98
CA LYS A 80 11.03 -7.63 16.73
C LYS A 80 12.10 -8.55 16.13
N ALA A 81 13.38 -8.23 16.27
CA ALA A 81 14.48 -9.07 15.77
C ALA A 81 14.57 -10.44 16.47
N THR A 82 14.02 -10.56 17.68
CA THR A 82 13.96 -11.84 18.41
C THR A 82 12.75 -12.70 18.02
N GLU A 83 11.72 -12.09 17.41
CA GLU A 83 10.64 -12.82 16.75
C GLU A 83 11.17 -13.39 15.41
N LYS A 84 10.66 -14.54 14.94
CA LYS A 84 10.95 -15.03 13.58
C LYS A 84 10.43 -13.97 12.58
N ALA A 85 11.30 -13.05 12.19
CA ALA A 85 10.87 -11.80 11.60
C ALA A 85 10.26 -12.00 10.20
N ASN A 86 9.01 -11.56 10.06
CA ASN A 86 8.39 -11.21 8.79
C ASN A 86 9.07 -9.97 8.19
N ARG A 87 8.70 -9.63 6.95
CA ARG A 87 9.09 -8.39 6.24
C ARG A 87 9.04 -7.16 7.16
N PHE A 88 10.02 -6.28 7.02
CA PHE A 88 10.01 -4.92 7.56
C PHE A 88 10.44 -3.97 6.45
N THR A 89 9.49 -3.19 5.93
CA THR A 89 9.74 -2.14 4.96
C THR A 89 9.25 -0.83 5.54
N PHE A 90 10.17 0.12 5.73
CA PHE A 90 9.88 1.40 6.36
C PHE A 90 9.87 2.51 5.30
N PHE A 91 8.76 3.24 5.25
CA PHE A 91 8.59 4.43 4.43
C PHE A 91 8.85 5.64 5.33
N SER A 92 9.92 6.37 5.02
CA SER A 92 10.21 7.64 5.65
C SER A 92 9.56 8.78 4.87
N PRO A 93 9.24 9.90 5.53
CA PRO A 93 8.59 11.03 4.86
C PRO A 93 9.60 11.95 4.16
N ASN A 94 10.89 11.91 4.52
CA ASN A 94 11.91 12.79 3.94
C ASN A 94 13.34 12.30 4.22
N LYS A 95 14.31 12.89 3.50
CA LYS A 95 15.74 12.55 3.59
C LYS A 95 16.36 12.75 4.98
N ILE A 96 15.85 13.71 5.77
CA ILE A 96 16.35 13.95 7.12
C ILE A 96 15.96 12.76 8.01
N SER A 97 14.70 12.33 7.93
CA SER A 97 14.19 11.15 8.60
C SER A 97 14.94 9.88 8.16
N ASP A 98 15.23 9.71 6.86
CA ASP A 98 16.04 8.58 6.35
C ASP A 98 17.37 8.46 7.05
N GLN A 99 18.13 9.56 7.12
CA GLN A 99 19.44 9.57 7.74
C GLN A 99 19.33 9.23 9.23
N LYS A 100 18.32 9.75 9.92
CA LYS A 100 18.15 9.50 11.35
C LYS A 100 17.76 8.06 11.63
N ILE A 101 16.84 7.51 10.85
CA ILE A 101 16.43 6.10 10.95
C ILE A 101 17.64 5.22 10.69
N ARG A 102 18.42 5.47 9.63
CA ARG A 102 19.67 4.76 9.36
C ARG A 102 20.61 4.77 10.57
N ASN A 103 20.86 5.93 11.16
CA ASN A 103 21.70 6.05 12.35
C ASN A 103 21.13 5.32 13.57
N THR A 104 19.81 5.19 13.64
CA THR A 104 19.11 4.55 14.76
C THR A 104 19.20 3.03 14.67
N ILE A 105 19.15 2.46 13.47
CA ILE A 105 19.13 1.01 13.27
C ILE A 105 20.47 0.41 12.81
N GLY A 106 21.41 1.23 12.33
CA GLY A 106 22.72 0.79 11.87
C GLY A 106 22.70 0.05 10.52
N ASP A 107 23.78 -0.67 10.22
CA ASP A 107 24.08 -1.20 8.87
C ASP A 107 23.33 -2.48 8.48
N HIS A 108 22.36 -2.93 9.28
CA HIS A 108 21.65 -4.20 9.06
C HIS A 108 20.51 -4.12 8.02
N TRP A 109 20.43 -3.05 7.24
CA TRP A 109 19.29 -2.74 6.37
C TRP A 109 19.70 -2.54 4.91
N LYS A 110 18.84 -2.98 4.01
CA LYS A 110 18.95 -2.68 2.59
C LYS A 110 18.10 -1.47 2.27
N GLU A 111 18.76 -0.35 1.95
CA GLU A 111 18.09 0.81 1.38
C GLU A 111 17.54 0.47 -0.01
N MET A 112 16.31 0.91 -0.26
CA MET A 112 15.66 0.75 -1.56
C MET A 112 15.04 2.09 -1.94
N GLN A 113 15.38 2.59 -3.12
CA GLN A 113 14.71 3.75 -3.68
C GLN A 113 13.44 3.30 -4.39
N ARG A 114 12.33 3.99 -4.10
CA ARG A 114 11.05 3.82 -4.78
C ARG A 114 10.54 5.17 -5.24
N CYS A 115 9.87 5.19 -6.39
CA CYS A 115 9.26 6.39 -6.94
C CYS A 115 7.76 6.30 -6.76
N SER A 116 7.17 7.31 -6.13
CA SER A 116 5.74 7.53 -6.17
C SER A 116 5.37 8.33 -7.41
N PHE A 117 4.22 8.02 -7.99
CA PHE A 117 3.67 8.73 -9.14
C PHE A 117 2.28 9.26 -8.81
N ASP A 118 2.09 10.55 -9.07
CA ASP A 118 0.79 11.19 -9.03
C ASP A 118 0.08 11.00 -10.37
N PHE A 119 -1.23 10.73 -10.28
CA PHE A 119 -2.06 10.68 -11.47
C PHE A 119 -2.17 12.06 -12.11
N ASN A 120 -1.89 12.14 -13.41
CA ASN A 120 -2.09 13.35 -14.22
C ASN A 120 -3.36 13.19 -15.08
N PRO A 121 -4.49 13.83 -14.71
CA PRO A 121 -5.72 13.75 -15.48
C PRO A 121 -5.59 14.27 -16.92
N CYS A 122 -4.74 15.27 -17.16
CA CYS A 122 -4.55 15.86 -18.49
C CYS A 122 -3.82 14.91 -19.45
N ALA A 123 -3.01 13.98 -18.93
CA ALA A 123 -2.32 12.98 -19.73
C ALA A 123 -3.18 11.72 -20.00
N TYR A 124 -4.34 11.60 -19.34
CA TYR A 124 -5.21 10.44 -19.46
C TYR A 124 -6.21 10.61 -20.61
N SER A 125 -6.14 9.71 -21.60
CA SER A 125 -7.10 9.66 -22.71
C SER A 125 -8.05 8.48 -22.57
N SER A 126 -9.35 8.73 -22.48
CA SER A 126 -10.39 7.70 -22.27
C SER A 126 -10.61 6.73 -23.45
N GLY A 127 -9.82 6.86 -24.52
CA GLY A 127 -9.99 6.20 -25.81
C GLY A 127 -9.40 4.79 -25.94
N PHE A 128 -9.18 4.06 -24.84
CA PHE A 128 -8.73 2.67 -24.95
C PHE A 128 -9.92 1.77 -25.30
N PRO A 129 -9.85 0.99 -26.39
CA PRO A 129 -10.96 0.13 -26.78
C PRO A 129 -11.22 -0.90 -25.69
N SER A 130 -12.48 -0.96 -25.22
CA SER A 130 -12.94 -2.01 -24.33
C SER A 130 -12.83 -3.35 -25.07
N SER A 131 -11.86 -4.19 -24.69
CA SER A 131 -11.75 -5.52 -25.24
C SER A 131 -12.54 -6.52 -24.39
N SER A 132 -13.25 -7.44 -25.04
CA SER A 132 -14.01 -8.53 -24.42
C SER A 132 -13.14 -9.46 -23.53
N SER A 133 -11.82 -9.36 -23.67
CA SER A 133 -10.81 -10.07 -22.90
C SER A 133 -10.53 -9.49 -21.51
N ILE A 134 -11.08 -8.33 -21.13
CA ILE A 134 -10.85 -7.77 -19.80
C ILE A 134 -11.96 -8.21 -18.85
N LYS A 135 -11.58 -8.77 -17.71
CA LYS A 135 -12.48 -9.33 -16.70
C LYS A 135 -12.16 -8.75 -15.34
N GLU A 136 -13.18 -8.49 -14.53
CA GLU A 136 -12.99 -8.12 -13.13
C GLU A 136 -12.44 -9.31 -12.35
N ILE A 137 -11.51 -9.04 -11.42
CA ILE A 137 -10.96 -10.07 -10.54
C ILE A 137 -12.07 -10.63 -9.67
N ASN A 138 -12.19 -11.94 -9.64
CA ASN A 138 -13.13 -12.67 -8.79
C ASN A 138 -12.40 -13.83 -8.10
N TYR A 139 -13.11 -14.59 -7.28
CA TYR A 139 -12.54 -15.71 -6.53
C TYR A 139 -11.83 -16.75 -7.42
N ASN A 140 -12.36 -17.04 -8.61
CA ASN A 140 -11.76 -18.02 -9.53
C ASN A 140 -10.43 -17.50 -10.09
N TYR A 141 -10.38 -16.23 -10.53
CA TYR A 141 -9.12 -15.65 -11.00
C TYR A 141 -8.08 -15.57 -9.88
N ILE A 142 -8.48 -15.21 -8.65
CA ILE A 142 -7.57 -15.19 -7.49
C ILE A 142 -7.01 -16.58 -7.20
N LYS A 143 -7.84 -17.63 -7.30
CA LYS A 143 -7.42 -19.00 -7.02
C LYS A 143 -6.35 -19.49 -8.01
N GLU A 144 -6.51 -19.17 -9.29
CA GLU A 144 -5.64 -19.65 -10.37
C GLU A 144 -4.44 -18.72 -10.65
N HIS A 145 -4.42 -17.50 -10.10
CA HIS A 145 -3.33 -16.55 -10.32
C HIS A 145 -2.02 -17.02 -9.66
N LYS A 146 -0.87 -16.76 -10.30
CA LYS A 146 0.44 -17.07 -9.72
C LYS A 146 0.89 -16.02 -8.70
N GLU A 147 0.95 -14.74 -9.09
CA GLU A 147 1.34 -13.65 -8.17
C GLU A 147 0.20 -13.20 -7.24
N PHE A 148 -0.93 -12.75 -7.78
CA PHE A 148 -2.09 -12.26 -7.02
C PHE A 148 -3.02 -13.37 -6.57
N ASN A 149 -2.47 -14.32 -5.80
CA ASN A 149 -3.19 -15.48 -5.29
C ASN A 149 -3.79 -15.24 -3.89
N LYS A 150 -4.42 -16.27 -3.32
CA LYS A 150 -5.00 -16.20 -1.96
C LYS A 150 -4.00 -15.71 -0.89
N SER A 151 -2.73 -16.12 -0.97
CA SER A 151 -1.69 -15.70 -0.03
C SER A 151 -1.43 -14.20 -0.12
N TYR A 152 -1.36 -13.65 -1.34
CA TYR A 152 -1.19 -12.21 -1.58
C TYR A 152 -2.30 -11.40 -0.91
N TYR A 153 -3.57 -11.74 -1.18
CA TYR A 153 -4.68 -11.00 -0.59
C TYR A 153 -4.82 -11.22 0.92
N ASN A 154 -4.45 -12.39 1.43
CA ASN A 154 -4.40 -12.60 2.88
C ASN A 154 -3.31 -11.73 3.53
N GLU A 155 -2.16 -11.55 2.88
CA GLU A 155 -1.07 -10.71 3.38
C GLU A 155 -1.48 -9.22 3.42
N TYR A 156 -1.99 -8.69 2.32
CA TYR A 156 -2.24 -7.24 2.17
C TYR A 156 -3.63 -6.79 2.63
N TRP A 157 -4.66 -7.62 2.42
CA TRP A 157 -6.04 -7.30 2.77
C TRP A 157 -6.54 -8.06 4.02
N GLY A 158 -5.74 -8.96 4.59
CA GLY A 158 -6.15 -9.84 5.70
C GLY A 158 -7.05 -10.99 5.27
N SER A 159 -7.78 -10.87 4.16
CA SER A 159 -8.51 -11.96 3.52
C SER A 159 -8.91 -11.63 2.07
N VAL A 160 -9.11 -12.68 1.26
CA VAL A 160 -9.74 -12.55 -0.06
C VAL A 160 -11.14 -11.90 0.03
N HIS A 161 -11.91 -12.20 1.08
CA HIS A 161 -13.24 -11.62 1.25
C HIS A 161 -13.17 -10.10 1.47
N ASN A 162 -12.21 -9.63 2.26
CA ASN A 162 -12.01 -8.19 2.47
C ASN A 162 -11.64 -7.48 1.17
N PHE A 163 -10.74 -8.07 0.37
CA PHE A 163 -10.41 -7.56 -0.96
C PHE A 163 -11.64 -7.50 -1.87
N LEU A 164 -12.39 -8.59 -2.03
CA LEU A 164 -13.57 -8.61 -2.92
C LEU A 164 -14.68 -7.64 -2.50
N ARG A 165 -14.71 -7.24 -1.21
CA ARG A 165 -15.67 -6.27 -0.69
C ARG A 165 -15.21 -4.82 -0.87
N ASN A 166 -13.93 -4.55 -0.63
CA ASN A 166 -13.41 -3.18 -0.45
C ASN A 166 -12.41 -2.76 -1.54
N GLY A 167 -11.74 -3.71 -2.19
CA GLY A 167 -10.84 -3.49 -3.30
C GLY A 167 -11.52 -3.77 -4.65
N PHE A 168 -10.73 -3.69 -5.71
CA PHE A 168 -11.13 -4.05 -7.07
C PHE A 168 -9.88 -4.33 -7.92
N GLY A 169 -10.09 -4.93 -9.08
CA GLY A 169 -9.01 -5.15 -10.03
C GLY A 169 -9.51 -5.84 -11.29
N TYR A 170 -8.65 -5.90 -12.28
CA TYR A 170 -8.97 -6.40 -13.60
C TYR A 170 -7.85 -7.29 -14.13
N CYS A 171 -8.22 -8.27 -14.95
CA CYS A 171 -7.33 -9.16 -15.68
C CYS A 171 -7.58 -9.05 -17.18
N VAL A 172 -6.53 -9.10 -17.99
CA VAL A 172 -6.62 -9.50 -19.39
C VAL A 172 -6.53 -11.02 -19.45
N VAL A 173 -7.50 -11.66 -20.10
CA VAL A 173 -7.53 -13.11 -20.30
C VAL A 173 -7.52 -13.49 -21.79
N ASP A 174 -7.01 -14.66 -22.12
CA ASP A 174 -7.13 -15.23 -23.46
C ASP A 174 -8.49 -15.94 -23.67
N HIS A 175 -8.66 -16.58 -24.82
CA HIS A 175 -9.87 -17.33 -25.16
C HIS A 175 -10.16 -18.49 -24.20
N ASP A 176 -9.11 -19.10 -23.64
CA ASP A 176 -9.17 -20.22 -22.70
C ASP A 176 -9.28 -19.76 -21.23
N GLN A 177 -9.49 -18.46 -20.99
CA GLN A 177 -9.56 -17.82 -19.67
C GLN A 177 -8.23 -17.81 -18.88
N ASN A 178 -7.09 -18.03 -19.54
CA ASN A 178 -5.80 -17.88 -18.87
C ASN A 178 -5.47 -16.41 -18.65
N ILE A 179 -4.93 -16.10 -17.47
CA ILE A 179 -4.58 -14.73 -17.07
C ILE A 179 -3.26 -14.31 -17.73
N LEU A 180 -3.30 -13.24 -18.53
CA LEU A 180 -2.15 -12.71 -19.25
C LEU A 180 -1.48 -11.54 -18.52
N SER A 181 -2.30 -10.66 -17.93
CA SER A 181 -1.90 -9.45 -17.21
C SER A 181 -3.00 -9.04 -16.23
N THR A 182 -2.62 -8.55 -15.06
CA THR A 182 -3.55 -8.20 -13.98
C THR A 182 -3.13 -6.89 -13.34
N CYS A 183 -4.09 -6.00 -13.09
CA CYS A 183 -3.92 -4.81 -12.27
C CYS A 183 -4.93 -4.86 -11.12
N THR A 184 -4.45 -4.79 -9.88
CA THR A 184 -5.26 -4.94 -8.67
C THR A 184 -5.01 -3.81 -7.69
N THR A 185 -5.99 -3.49 -6.84
CA THR A 185 -5.78 -2.60 -5.71
C THR A 185 -4.99 -3.34 -4.63
N ILE A 186 -3.73 -2.97 -4.41
CA ILE A 186 -2.98 -3.49 -3.25
C ILE A 186 -3.44 -2.83 -1.95
N PHE A 187 -3.76 -1.54 -1.99
CA PHE A 187 -4.33 -0.80 -0.88
C PHE A 187 -5.41 0.18 -1.34
N ARG A 188 -6.38 0.44 -0.47
CA ARG A 188 -7.39 1.48 -0.64
C ARG A 188 -7.65 2.17 0.69
N GLY A 189 -7.62 3.49 0.70
CA GLY A 189 -7.85 4.28 1.92
C GLY A 189 -8.00 5.76 1.60
N GLY A 190 -8.86 6.45 2.35
CA GLY A 190 -9.22 7.84 2.01
C GLY A 190 -9.82 7.92 0.61
N THR A 191 -9.30 8.83 -0.20
CA THR A 191 -9.67 8.98 -1.62
C THR A 191 -8.69 8.27 -2.57
N PHE A 192 -7.83 7.38 -2.07
CA PHE A 192 -6.76 6.77 -2.85
C PHE A 192 -6.97 5.27 -3.09
N ALA A 193 -6.56 4.82 -4.27
CA ALA A 193 -6.49 3.40 -4.64
C ALA A 193 -5.13 3.12 -5.26
N GLU A 194 -4.33 2.30 -4.58
CA GLU A 194 -2.95 2.02 -4.99
C GLU A 194 -2.89 0.78 -5.86
N ILE A 195 -2.16 0.89 -6.96
CA ILE A 195 -2.01 -0.14 -7.98
C ILE A 195 -0.90 -1.12 -7.62
N ASP A 196 -1.15 -2.40 -7.85
CA ASP A 196 -0.12 -3.41 -8.12
C ASP A 196 -0.44 -4.12 -9.44
N ILE A 197 0.57 -4.37 -10.26
CA ILE A 197 0.40 -4.82 -11.63
C ILE A 197 1.43 -5.89 -12.00
N SER A 198 0.93 -6.97 -12.58
CA SER A 198 1.77 -8.05 -13.08
C SER A 198 1.36 -8.44 -14.49
N THR A 199 2.36 -8.79 -15.31
CA THR A 199 2.14 -9.37 -16.64
C THR A 199 3.00 -10.61 -16.76
N SER A 200 2.37 -11.73 -17.13
CA SER A 200 3.04 -13.01 -17.31
C SER A 200 4.25 -12.85 -18.24
N PRO A 201 5.42 -13.46 -17.93
CA PRO A 201 6.66 -13.22 -18.67
C PRO A 201 6.54 -13.38 -20.19
N GLN A 202 5.76 -14.37 -20.65
CA GLN A 202 5.52 -14.66 -22.08
C GLN A 202 4.66 -13.59 -22.81
N HIS A 203 4.07 -12.66 -22.05
CA HIS A 203 3.14 -11.65 -22.56
C HIS A 203 3.56 -10.21 -22.25
N GLN A 204 4.77 -10.01 -21.70
CA GLN A 204 5.37 -8.69 -21.53
C GLN A 204 5.73 -8.04 -22.86
N GLY A 205 5.90 -6.71 -22.86
CA GLY A 205 6.21 -5.92 -24.07
C GLY A 205 5.05 -5.73 -25.05
N LYS A 206 3.86 -6.27 -24.76
CA LYS A 206 2.66 -6.23 -25.64
C LYS A 206 1.63 -5.16 -25.25
N GLY A 207 1.96 -4.27 -24.31
CA GLY A 207 1.06 -3.22 -23.81
C GLY A 207 -0.13 -3.73 -22.97
N LEU A 208 -0.11 -4.99 -22.50
CA LEU A 208 -1.20 -5.56 -21.71
C LEU A 208 -1.34 -4.90 -20.34
N ALA A 209 -0.23 -4.63 -19.66
CA ALA A 209 -0.19 -3.87 -18.42
C ALA A 209 -0.90 -2.50 -18.57
N THR A 210 -0.57 -1.78 -19.64
CA THR A 210 -1.20 -0.48 -19.95
C THR A 210 -2.71 -0.62 -20.16
N LYS A 211 -3.16 -1.65 -20.89
CA LYS A 211 -4.60 -1.92 -21.11
C LYS A 211 -5.35 -2.11 -19.80
N VAL A 212 -4.84 -2.97 -18.92
CA VAL A 212 -5.53 -3.31 -17.68
C VAL A 212 -5.43 -2.18 -16.65
N ALA A 213 -4.31 -1.47 -16.59
CA ALA A 213 -4.16 -0.25 -15.80
C ALA A 213 -5.13 0.85 -16.25
N HIS A 214 -5.39 0.97 -17.55
CA HIS A 214 -6.34 1.95 -18.06
C HIS A 214 -7.77 1.70 -17.55
N VAL A 215 -8.20 0.43 -17.52
CA VAL A 215 -9.51 0.03 -16.97
C VAL A 215 -9.58 0.29 -15.48
N PHE A 216 -8.51 -0.04 -14.76
CA PHE A 216 -8.38 0.27 -13.34
C PHE A 216 -8.53 1.77 -13.07
N ILE A 217 -7.76 2.62 -13.77
CA ILE A 217 -7.80 4.08 -13.62
C ILE A 217 -9.20 4.59 -13.95
N LYS A 218 -9.83 4.09 -15.02
CA LYS A 218 -11.21 4.45 -15.36
C LYS A 218 -12.17 4.16 -14.20
N HIS A 219 -12.05 3.00 -13.57
CA HIS A 219 -12.84 2.64 -12.39
C HIS A 219 -12.58 3.62 -11.23
N CYS A 220 -11.32 3.93 -10.93
CA CYS A 220 -10.98 4.90 -9.89
C CYS A 220 -11.72 6.23 -10.10
N LEU A 221 -11.61 6.80 -11.31
CA LEU A 221 -12.22 8.08 -11.64
C LEU A 221 -13.76 8.05 -11.54
N GLN A 222 -14.38 6.95 -11.97
CA GLN A 222 -15.82 6.76 -11.84
C GLN A 222 -16.28 6.70 -10.37
N GLN A 223 -15.42 6.23 -9.47
CA GLN A 223 -15.66 6.14 -8.03
C GLN A 223 -15.10 7.35 -7.24
N GLN A 224 -14.66 8.41 -7.91
CA GLN A 224 -14.03 9.59 -7.29
C GLN A 224 -12.79 9.22 -6.44
N LEU A 225 -12.05 8.20 -6.88
CA LEU A 225 -10.77 7.79 -6.31
C LEU A 225 -9.62 8.31 -7.17
N THR A 226 -8.53 8.69 -6.51
CA THR A 226 -7.24 9.00 -7.13
C THR A 226 -6.42 7.71 -7.22
N PRO A 227 -6.09 7.21 -8.43
CA PRO A 227 -5.17 6.09 -8.56
C PRO A 227 -3.76 6.54 -8.15
N SER A 228 -3.07 5.72 -7.36
CA SER A 228 -1.68 5.96 -6.94
C SER A 228 -0.80 4.77 -7.30
N LEU A 229 0.51 5.03 -7.39
CA LEU A 229 1.55 4.03 -7.57
C LEU A 229 2.74 4.46 -6.72
N GLY A 230 3.03 3.76 -5.61
CA GLY A 230 4.10 4.17 -4.69
C GLY A 230 4.77 3.08 -3.88
N LEU A 231 4.45 1.80 -4.16
CA LEU A 231 4.97 0.68 -3.39
C LEU A 231 6.31 0.16 -3.79
#